data_AF-A0A0U2Q932-F1
#
_entry.id   AF-A0A0U2Q932-F1
#
_cell.length_a   1.000
_cell.length_b   1.000
_cell.length_c   1.000
_cell.angle_alpha   90.00
_cell.angle_beta   90.00
_cell.angle_gamma   90.00
#
_symmetry.space_group_name_H-M   'P 1'
#
loop_
_entity.id
_entity.type
_entity.pdbx_description
1 polymer ?
#
loop_
_entity_poly.entity_id
_entity_poly.type
_entity_poly.pdbx_seq_one_letter_code
_entity_poly.pdbx_strand_id
1 'polypeptide(L)'
;MRPVVPPERGFTLVEIAIVLVIIGLLLGGVLKGQGLIDSAKVKNIIQQANSLTAAVNAYQDKFHALPGDDIQATTHVPGALMNGNGDGQITEYLGAPQHLALGGFITGAYRP
;
A
#
# COMPACT_ATOMS: atom_id res chain seq x y z
N MET A 1 -69.62 -1.37 26.03
CA MET A 1 -68.84 -2.36 25.26
C MET A 1 -67.37 -2.13 25.54
N ARG A 2 -66.61 -3.13 25.99
CA ARG A 2 -65.18 -2.98 26.33
C ARG A 2 -64.33 -3.39 25.11
N PRO A 3 -63.32 -2.62 24.69
CA PRO A 3 -62.45 -3.01 23.58
C PRO A 3 -61.68 -4.27 23.96
N VAL A 4 -61.69 -5.28 23.08
CA VAL A 4 -60.79 -6.43 23.19
C VAL A 4 -59.49 -6.03 22.51
N VAL A 5 -58.44 -5.83 23.29
CA VAL A 5 -57.10 -5.66 22.74
C VAL A 5 -56.62 -7.05 22.31
N PRO A 6 -56.25 -7.27 21.03
CA PRO A 6 -55.69 -8.54 20.61
C PRO A 6 -54.37 -8.79 21.37
N PRO A 7 -54.07 -10.04 21.77
CA PRO A 7 -52.85 -10.34 22.50
C PRO A 7 -51.61 -10.04 21.64
N GLU A 8 -50.65 -9.31 22.20
CA GLU A 8 -49.36 -9.10 21.56
C GLU A 8 -48.57 -10.42 21.55
N ARG A 9 -48.18 -10.89 20.35
CA ARG A 9 -47.35 -12.09 20.21
C ARG A 9 -45.91 -11.73 20.60
N GLY A 10 -45.45 -12.26 21.73
CA GLY A 10 -44.04 -12.16 22.13
C GLY A 10 -43.11 -12.92 21.20
N PHE A 11 -41.82 -12.54 21.20
CA PHE A 11 -40.79 -13.23 20.43
C PHE A 11 -40.59 -14.67 20.91
N THR A 12 -40.32 -15.57 19.96
CA THR A 12 -40.01 -16.96 20.26
C THR A 12 -38.54 -17.12 20.64
N LEU A 13 -38.23 -18.13 21.46
CA LEU A 13 -36.85 -18.49 21.79
C LEU A 13 -36.04 -18.87 20.54
N VAL A 14 -36.70 -19.46 19.55
CA VAL A 14 -36.07 -19.86 18.27
C VAL A 14 -35.66 -18.64 17.46
N GLU A 15 -36.49 -17.59 17.41
CA GLU A 15 -36.15 -16.34 16.72
C GLU A 15 -34.90 -15.68 17.33
N ILE A 16 -34.82 -15.60 18.66
CA ILE A 16 -33.63 -15.02 19.31
C ILE A 16 -32.41 -15.93 19.15
N ALA A 17 -32.58 -17.26 19.16
CA ALA A 17 -31.48 -18.20 18.95
C ALA A 17 -30.81 -18.04 17.58
N ILE A 18 -31.60 -17.89 16.50
CA ILE A 18 -31.06 -17.70 15.15
C ILE A 18 -30.36 -16.35 15.04
N VAL A 19 -30.90 -15.29 15.65
CA VAL A 19 -30.27 -13.96 15.66
C VAL A 19 -28.91 -14.01 16.35
N LEU A 20 -28.80 -14.67 17.50
CA LEU A 20 -27.53 -14.81 18.22
C LEU A 20 -26.49 -15.61 17.42
N VAL A 21 -26.93 -16.65 16.68
CA VAL A 21 -26.05 -17.41 15.78
C VAL A 21 -25.52 -16.50 14.66
N ILE A 22 -26.39 -15.73 14.01
CA ILE A 22 -25.99 -14.83 12.92
C ILE A 22 -24.99 -13.78 13.44
N ILE A 23 -25.26 -13.15 14.59
CA ILE A 23 -24.33 -12.19 15.20
C ILE A 23 -22.99 -12.85 15.52
N GLY A 24 -22.99 -14.06 16.09
CA GLY A 24 -21.77 -14.80 16.38
C GLY A 24 -20.94 -15.11 15.13
N LEU A 25 -21.59 -15.53 14.04
CA LEU A 25 -20.92 -15.79 12.76
C LEU A 25 -20.39 -14.51 12.11
N LEU A 26 -21.16 -13.42 12.14
CA LEU A 26 -20.75 -12.13 11.60
C LEU A 26 -19.55 -11.55 12.36
N LEU A 27 -19.59 -11.55 13.70
CA LEU A 27 -18.48 -11.08 14.53
C LEU A 27 -17.22 -11.93 14.33
N GLY A 28 -17.36 -13.26 14.25
CA GLY A 28 -16.26 -14.17 13.94
C GLY A 28 -15.63 -13.92 12.56
N GLY A 29 -16.47 -13.64 11.54
CA GLY A 29 -16.02 -13.32 10.19
C GLY A 29 -15.29 -11.98 10.10
N VAL A 30 -15.81 -10.93 10.74
CA VAL A 30 -15.23 -9.56 10.69
C VAL A 30 -13.86 -9.51 11.35
N LEU A 31 -13.69 -10.12 12.53
CA LEU A 31 -12.41 -10.11 13.24
C LEU A 31 -11.29 -10.78 12.43
N LYS A 32 -11.59 -11.91 11.79
CA LYS A 32 -10.64 -12.57 10.88
C LYS A 32 -10.39 -11.75 9.60
N GLY A 33 -11.43 -11.10 9.07
CA GLY A 33 -11.33 -10.22 7.92
C GLY A 33 -10.40 -9.03 8.15
N GLN A 34 -10.47 -8.39 9.32
CA GLN A 34 -9.60 -7.27 9.68
C GLN A 34 -8.12 -7.68 9.70
N GLY A 35 -7.79 -8.80 10.35
CA GLY A 35 -6.41 -9.31 10.39
C GLY A 35 -5.83 -9.63 9.01
N LEU A 36 -6.66 -10.10 8.07
CA LEU A 36 -6.25 -10.34 6.68
C LEU A 36 -5.96 -9.03 5.95
N ILE A 37 -6.78 -8.00 6.14
CA ILE A 37 -6.57 -6.67 5.54
C ILE A 37 -5.27 -6.06 6.04
N ASP A 38 -5.01 -6.09 7.35
CA ASP A 38 -3.80 -5.52 7.91
C ASP A 38 -2.55 -6.29 7.47
N SER A 39 -2.63 -7.61 7.41
CA SER A 39 -1.57 -8.44 6.82
C SER A 39 -1.32 -8.10 5.35
N ALA A 40 -2.37 -7.83 4.56
CA ALA A 40 -2.24 -7.42 3.17
C ALA A 40 -1.58 -6.05 3.03
N LYS A 41 -1.90 -5.08 3.91
CA LYS A 41 -1.24 -3.77 3.95
C LYS A 41 0.26 -3.92 4.26
N VAL A 42 0.61 -4.71 5.28
CA VAL A 42 2.01 -4.96 5.64
C VAL A 42 2.77 -5.61 4.47
N LYS A 43 2.18 -6.63 3.84
CA LYS A 43 2.77 -7.27 2.66
C LYS A 43 2.96 -6.29 1.49
N ASN A 44 2.00 -5.38 1.27
CA ASN A 44 2.11 -4.38 0.23
C ASN A 44 3.29 -3.43 0.49
N ILE A 45 3.45 -2.95 1.73
CA ILE A 45 4.59 -2.10 2.12
C ILE A 45 5.92 -2.83 1.92
N ILE A 46 6.02 -4.09 2.34
CA ILE A 46 7.21 -4.92 2.13
C ILE A 46 7.50 -5.07 0.63
N GLN A 47 6.47 -5.33 -0.18
CA GLN A 47 6.61 -5.45 -1.62
C GLN A 47 7.11 -4.14 -2.26
N GLN A 48 6.59 -2.99 -1.82
CA GLN A 48 7.05 -1.68 -2.29
C GLN A 48 8.52 -1.45 -1.92
N ALA A 49 8.92 -1.74 -0.68
CA ALA A 49 10.31 -1.62 -0.24
C ALA A 49 11.24 -2.51 -1.08
N ASN A 50 10.90 -3.78 -1.27
CA ASN A 50 11.67 -4.71 -2.11
C ASN A 50 11.76 -4.23 -3.56
N SER A 51 10.67 -3.69 -4.11
CA SER A 51 10.63 -3.17 -5.47
C SER A 51 11.52 -1.93 -5.62
N LEU A 52 11.55 -1.06 -4.61
CA LEU A 52 12.44 0.11 -4.58
C LEU A 52 13.92 -0.32 -4.49
N THR A 53 14.25 -1.27 -3.62
CA THR A 53 15.62 -1.81 -3.54
C THR A 53 16.06 -2.44 -4.86
N ALA A 54 15.17 -3.21 -5.51
CA ALA A 54 15.45 -3.78 -6.82
C ALA A 54 15.66 -2.69 -7.89
N ALA A 55 14.87 -1.62 -7.85
CA ALA A 55 15.01 -0.48 -8.76
C ALA A 55 16.36 0.25 -8.59
N VAL A 56 16.79 0.48 -7.35
CA VAL A 56 18.09 1.09 -7.04
C VAL A 56 19.23 0.21 -7.54
N ASN A 57 19.18 -1.09 -7.24
CA ASN A 57 20.20 -2.04 -7.69
C ASN A 57 20.24 -2.11 -9.23
N ALA A 58 19.09 -2.15 -9.91
CA ALA A 58 19.04 -2.16 -11.36
C ALA A 58 19.59 -0.86 -11.98
N TYR A 59 19.38 0.30 -11.34
CA TYR A 59 20.00 1.55 -11.76
C TYR A 59 21.52 1.47 -11.64
N GLN A 60 22.00 0.98 -10.49
CA GLN A 60 23.43 0.82 -10.22
C GLN A 60 24.10 -0.18 -11.16
N ASP A 61 23.44 -1.29 -11.48
CA ASP A 61 23.96 -2.29 -12.43
C ASP A 61 24.06 -1.72 -13.85
N LYS A 62 23.10 -0.86 -14.24
CA LYS A 62 23.04 -0.28 -15.58
C LYS A 62 24.02 0.88 -15.78
N PHE A 63 24.14 1.76 -14.79
CA PHE A 63 24.86 3.03 -14.92
C PHE A 63 26.11 3.12 -14.04
N HIS A 64 26.37 2.10 -13.21
CA HIS A 64 27.48 2.08 -12.25
C HIS A 64 27.51 3.29 -11.30
N ALA A 65 26.35 3.89 -11.06
CA ALA A 65 26.14 5.05 -10.21
C ALA A 65 24.88 4.86 -9.37
N LEU A 66 24.77 5.55 -8.23
CA LEU A 66 23.55 5.51 -7.42
C LEU A 66 22.53 6.55 -7.94
N PRO A 67 21.22 6.23 -7.94
CA PRO A 67 20.22 7.22 -8.29
C PRO A 67 20.24 8.39 -7.29
N GLY A 68 20.08 9.62 -7.77
CA GLY A 68 20.25 10.85 -6.99
C GLY A 68 21.69 11.36 -6.94
N ASP A 69 22.65 10.45 -6.82
CA ASP A 69 24.10 10.73 -6.70
C ASP A 69 24.84 10.69 -8.06
N ASP A 70 24.20 10.16 -9.10
CA ASP A 70 24.79 10.02 -10.43
C ASP A 70 25.17 11.37 -11.07
N ILE A 71 26.50 11.59 -11.20
CA ILE A 71 27.11 12.79 -11.80
C ILE A 71 26.79 12.99 -13.28
N GLN A 72 26.28 11.96 -13.96
CA GLN A 72 25.90 11.98 -15.37
C GLN A 72 24.42 11.61 -15.56
N ALA A 73 23.58 11.78 -14.53
CA ALA A 73 22.15 11.42 -14.57
C ALA A 73 21.39 12.04 -15.76
N THR A 74 21.65 13.31 -16.11
CA THR A 74 21.06 14.00 -17.27
C THR A 74 21.39 13.35 -18.61
N THR A 75 22.52 12.61 -18.69
CA THR A 75 22.93 11.84 -19.85
C THR A 75 22.39 10.40 -19.81
N HIS A 76 22.44 9.77 -18.63
CA HIS A 76 22.00 8.38 -18.43
C HIS A 76 20.47 8.22 -18.45
N VAL A 77 19.76 9.22 -17.94
CA VAL A 77 18.31 9.22 -17.76
C VAL A 77 17.70 10.36 -18.58
N PRO A 78 17.08 10.07 -19.73
CA PRO A 78 16.40 11.07 -20.53
C PRO A 78 15.35 11.83 -19.72
N GLY A 79 15.51 13.15 -19.63
CA GLY A 79 14.59 14.05 -18.90
C GLY A 79 14.92 14.28 -17.43
N ALA A 80 15.99 13.67 -16.89
CA ALA A 80 16.51 14.08 -15.58
C ALA A 80 16.89 15.56 -15.61
N LEU A 81 16.56 16.30 -14.54
CA LEU A 81 16.74 17.76 -14.49
C LEU A 81 18.05 18.18 -13.83
N MET A 82 18.69 17.26 -13.10
CA MET A 82 19.91 17.51 -12.36
C MET A 82 20.81 16.29 -12.36
N ASN A 83 22.11 16.52 -12.17
CA ASN A 83 23.07 15.48 -11.83
C ASN A 83 23.29 15.47 -10.32
N GLY A 84 23.63 14.32 -9.76
CA GLY A 84 24.13 14.21 -8.39
C GLY A 84 25.57 14.69 -8.26
N ASN A 85 26.10 14.59 -7.05
CA ASN A 85 27.45 15.05 -6.71
C ASN A 85 28.53 13.95 -6.73
N GLY A 86 28.14 12.67 -6.77
CA GLY A 86 29.04 11.51 -6.82
C GLY A 86 29.71 11.20 -5.49
N ASP A 87 29.12 11.58 -4.36
CA ASP A 87 29.68 11.40 -3.02
C ASP A 87 29.34 10.03 -2.39
N GLY A 88 28.60 9.19 -3.11
CA GLY A 88 28.20 7.85 -2.68
C GLY A 88 27.00 7.83 -1.73
N GLN A 89 26.35 8.98 -1.51
CA GLN A 89 25.15 9.09 -0.69
C GLN A 89 23.97 9.58 -1.52
N ILE A 90 22.80 9.03 -1.24
CA ILE A 90 21.54 9.50 -1.83
C ILE A 90 21.03 10.64 -0.94
N THR A 91 21.68 11.80 -1.04
CA THR A 91 21.37 12.98 -0.20
C THR A 91 20.47 13.98 -0.93
N GLU A 92 20.40 13.89 -2.26
CA GLU A 92 19.57 14.70 -3.13
C GLU A 92 18.12 14.24 -3.09
N TYR A 93 17.36 14.80 -2.13
CA TYR A 93 15.98 14.45 -1.83
C TYR A 93 15.04 14.41 -3.06
N LEU A 94 15.30 15.24 -4.08
CA LEU A 94 14.51 15.30 -5.31
C LEU A 94 15.10 14.52 -6.48
N GLY A 95 16.41 14.22 -6.46
CA GLY A 95 17.12 13.58 -7.58
C GLY A 95 16.87 12.08 -7.66
N ALA A 96 16.92 11.37 -6.52
CA ALA A 96 16.79 9.91 -6.53
C ALA A 96 15.43 9.40 -7.03
N PRO A 97 14.28 9.95 -6.56
CA PRO A 97 12.98 9.55 -7.09
C PRO A 97 12.81 9.91 -8.58
N GLN A 98 13.40 11.04 -9.01
CA GLN A 98 13.36 11.48 -10.40
C GLN A 98 14.12 10.51 -11.31
N HIS A 99 15.36 10.16 -10.96
CA HIS A 99 16.21 9.29 -11.78
C HIS A 99 15.60 7.89 -11.89
N LEU A 100 15.01 7.37 -10.80
CA LEU A 100 14.32 6.08 -10.81
C LEU A 100 13.05 6.10 -11.66
N ALA A 101 12.23 7.15 -11.55
CA ALA A 101 10.97 7.25 -12.29
C ALA A 101 11.19 7.47 -13.79
N LEU A 102 12.03 8.44 -14.16
CA LEU A 102 12.32 8.75 -15.56
C LEU A 102 13.19 7.68 -16.23
N GLY A 103 14.03 6.99 -15.44
CA GLY A 103 14.80 5.84 -15.90
C GLY A 103 13.96 4.57 -16.13
N GLY A 104 12.67 4.60 -15.77
CA GLY A 104 11.74 3.48 -15.95
C GLY A 104 11.92 2.35 -14.93
N PHE A 105 12.62 2.59 -13.82
CA PHE A 105 12.88 1.59 -12.79
C PHE A 105 11.75 1.48 -11.76
N ILE A 106 10.91 2.51 -11.63
CA ILE A 106 9.70 2.49 -10.79
C ILE A 106 8.47 2.91 -11.61
N THR A 107 7.31 2.36 -11.25
CA THR A 107 6.02 2.70 -11.87
C THR A 107 5.43 3.97 -11.26
N GLY A 108 5.08 4.95 -12.09
CA GLY A 108 4.46 6.22 -11.70
C GLY A 108 4.96 7.39 -12.53
N ALA A 109 4.22 8.51 -12.56
CA ALA A 109 4.67 9.73 -13.23
C ALA A 109 5.39 10.63 -12.21
N TYR A 110 6.65 10.96 -12.46
CA TYR A 110 7.34 12.02 -11.72
C TYR A 110 6.69 13.36 -12.07
N ARG A 111 6.12 14.03 -11.06
CA ARG A 111 5.59 15.39 -11.18
C ARG A 111 6.56 16.33 -10.45
N PRO A 112 7.19 17.28 -11.15
CA PRO A 112 8.15 18.21 -10.56
C PRO A 112 7.49 19.16 -9.56
#